data_AF-A0A0B7A919-F1
#
_entry.id   AF-A0A0B7A919-F1
#
_cell.length_a   1.000
_cell.length_b   1.000
_cell.length_c   1.000
_cell.angle_alpha   90.00
_cell.angle_beta   90.00
_cell.angle_gamma   90.00
#
_symmetry.space_group_name_H-M   'P 1'
#
loop_
_entity.id
_entity.type
_entity.pdbx_description
1 polymer ?
#
loop_
_entity_poly.entity_id
_entity_poly.type
_entity_poly.pdbx_seq_one_letter_code
_entity_poly.pdbx_strand_id
1 'polypeptide(L)'
;RFSTELQGFLRWGEGYNGVSTNYHYQHRGSEQRPTFNYRFGNAGTAFYTDLKRQSDTNSMPWMWTDMKARYSDAQGRINDLCNESNYVFELNGQFRDVEGKQVDLHWKKAELVNHA
;
A
#
# COMPACT_ATOMS: atom_id res chain seq x y z
N ARG A 1 0.25 6.33 1.12
CA ARG A 1 -0.27 4.96 0.95
C ARG A 1 -1.09 4.92 -0.32
N PHE A 2 -1.05 3.82 -1.06
CA PHE A 2 -1.80 3.68 -2.31
C PHE A 2 -2.37 2.26 -2.43
N SER A 3 -3.42 2.10 -3.22
CA SER A 3 -3.96 0.81 -3.66
C SER A 3 -3.79 0.68 -5.17
N THR A 4 -3.73 -0.54 -5.68
CA THR A 4 -3.65 -0.82 -7.12
C THR A 4 -4.77 -1.75 -7.52
N GLU A 5 -5.37 -1.49 -8.68
CA GLU A 5 -6.38 -2.36 -9.27
C GLU A 5 -5.87 -2.95 -10.58
N LEU A 6 -5.86 -4.29 -10.66
CA LEU A 6 -5.62 -5.02 -11.89
C LEU A 6 -6.95 -5.12 -12.63
N GLN A 7 -7.03 -4.49 -13.79
CA GLN A 7 -8.24 -4.49 -14.62
C GLN A 7 -7.98 -5.26 -15.92
N GLY A 8 -8.90 -6.15 -16.28
CA GLY A 8 -8.75 -6.97 -17.47
C GLY A 8 -9.57 -8.24 -17.41
N PHE A 9 -9.20 -9.21 -18.25
CA PHE A 9 -9.84 -10.52 -18.33
C PHE A 9 -8.86 -11.64 -17.95
N LEU A 10 -9.38 -12.74 -17.42
CA LEU A 10 -8.59 -13.95 -17.18
C LEU A 10 -8.23 -14.63 -18.50
N ARG A 11 -7.06 -15.30 -18.54
CA ARG A 11 -6.56 -15.95 -19.76
C ARG A 11 -7.40 -17.18 -20.11
N TRP A 12 -7.33 -17.62 -21.36
CA TRP A 12 -7.81 -18.95 -21.72
C TRP A 12 -6.88 -19.99 -21.05
N GLY A 13 -7.42 -20.93 -20.28
CA GLY A 13 -6.65 -21.73 -19.33
C GLY A 13 -6.13 -23.09 -19.83
N GLU A 14 -6.63 -23.60 -20.96
CA GLU A 14 -6.27 -24.92 -21.54
C GLU A 14 -6.41 -26.10 -20.56
N GLY A 15 -7.40 -26.05 -19.66
CA GLY A 15 -7.61 -27.07 -18.65
C GLY A 15 -6.76 -26.89 -17.38
N TYR A 16 -7.05 -27.67 -16.33
CA TYR A 16 -6.59 -27.39 -14.96
C TYR A 16 -5.05 -27.24 -14.83
N ASN A 17 -4.31 -28.04 -15.59
CA ASN A 17 -2.85 -28.06 -15.64
C ASN A 17 -2.27 -27.45 -16.94
N GLY A 18 -3.11 -26.77 -17.74
CA GLY A 18 -2.74 -26.15 -19.00
C GLY A 18 -1.62 -25.13 -18.85
N VAL A 19 -0.90 -24.85 -19.94
CA VAL A 19 0.30 -24.01 -19.87
C VAL A 19 -0.06 -22.56 -19.54
N SER A 20 -1.21 -22.10 -20.04
CA SER A 20 -1.75 -20.77 -19.79
C SER A 20 -2.80 -20.71 -18.68
N THR A 21 -2.92 -21.75 -17.85
CA THR A 21 -3.91 -21.81 -16.76
C THR A 21 -3.86 -20.57 -15.86
N ASN A 22 -5.01 -20.22 -15.29
CA ASN A 22 -5.13 -19.11 -14.34
C ASN A 22 -5.02 -19.65 -12.92
N TYR A 23 -4.31 -18.95 -12.05
CA TYR A 23 -4.26 -19.27 -10.62
C TYR A 23 -5.37 -18.57 -9.84
N HIS A 24 -6.59 -18.61 -10.38
CA HIS A 24 -7.79 -18.10 -9.72
C HIS A 24 -8.64 -19.29 -9.26
N TYR A 25 -9.05 -19.29 -8.00
CA TYR A 25 -9.73 -20.42 -7.35
C TYR A 25 -10.93 -20.95 -8.15
N GLN A 26 -11.75 -20.06 -8.70
CA GLN A 26 -12.95 -20.44 -9.47
C GLN A 26 -12.72 -20.64 -10.98
N HIS A 27 -11.56 -20.20 -11.51
CA HIS A 27 -11.33 -20.11 -12.96
C HIS A 27 -10.04 -20.81 -13.40
N ARG A 28 -9.48 -21.66 -12.55
CA ARG A 28 -8.31 -22.46 -12.91
C ARG A 28 -8.65 -23.45 -14.01
N GLY A 29 -7.86 -23.43 -15.08
CA GLY A 29 -8.10 -24.20 -16.29
C GLY A 29 -9.33 -23.81 -17.10
N SER A 30 -10.02 -22.74 -16.70
CA SER A 30 -11.21 -22.26 -17.41
C SER A 30 -10.87 -21.83 -18.83
N GLU A 31 -11.66 -22.29 -19.79
CA GLU A 31 -11.64 -21.80 -21.17
C GLU A 31 -12.45 -20.50 -21.34
N GLN A 32 -13.20 -20.11 -20.32
CA GLN A 32 -13.87 -18.81 -20.28
C GLN A 32 -12.84 -17.72 -19.94
N ARG A 33 -12.99 -16.55 -20.55
CA ARG A 33 -12.16 -15.35 -20.31
C ARG A 33 -12.98 -14.24 -19.63
N PRO A 34 -13.50 -14.47 -18.41
CA PRO A 34 -14.32 -13.47 -17.75
C PRO A 34 -13.49 -12.22 -17.46
N THR A 35 -14.14 -11.06 -17.54
CA THR A 35 -13.58 -9.83 -16.99
C THR A 35 -13.50 -9.97 -15.48
N PHE A 36 -12.32 -9.70 -14.92
CA PHE A 36 -12.07 -9.82 -13.49
C PHE A 36 -11.16 -8.67 -13.05
N ASN A 37 -11.76 -7.70 -12.38
CA ASN A 37 -11.03 -6.59 -11.79
C ASN A 37 -10.73 -6.92 -10.32
N TYR A 38 -9.47 -6.78 -9.91
CA TYR A 38 -9.05 -7.11 -8.54
C TYR A 38 -8.18 -6.02 -7.95
N ARG A 39 -8.55 -5.57 -6.75
CA ARG A 39 -7.83 -4.51 -6.04
C ARG A 39 -7.01 -5.09 -4.90
N PHE A 40 -5.77 -4.63 -4.80
CA PHE A 40 -4.91 -4.83 -3.65
C PHE A 40 -4.80 -3.51 -2.86
N GLY A 41 -5.03 -3.61 -1.55
CA GLY A 41 -5.08 -2.46 -0.66
C GLY A 41 -6.38 -1.65 -0.77
N ASN A 42 -6.51 -0.67 0.12
CA ASN A 42 -7.65 0.23 0.24
C ASN A 42 -7.22 1.50 1.02
N ALA A 43 -8.18 2.28 1.50
CA ALA A 43 -7.91 3.49 2.29
C ALA A 43 -7.13 3.22 3.60
N GLY A 44 -7.32 2.05 4.22
CA GLY A 44 -6.66 1.64 5.47
C GLY A 44 -5.37 0.85 5.26
N THR A 45 -5.26 0.08 4.17
CA THR A 45 -4.15 -0.86 3.92
C THR A 45 -3.46 -0.57 2.59
N ALA A 46 -2.14 -0.37 2.61
CA ALA A 46 -1.37 -0.13 1.39
C ALA A 46 -1.28 -1.39 0.50
N PHE A 47 -1.08 -1.18 -0.81
CA PHE A 47 -0.88 -2.21 -1.83
C PHE A 47 0.13 -3.28 -1.41
N TYR A 48 1.36 -2.86 -1.08
CA TYR A 48 2.47 -3.78 -0.74
C TYR A 48 2.19 -4.59 0.52
N THR A 49 1.52 -3.99 1.51
CA THR A 49 1.09 -4.67 2.74
C THR A 49 0.03 -5.73 2.45
N ASP A 50 -0.98 -5.38 1.67
CA ASP A 50 -2.10 -6.29 1.38
C ASP A 50 -1.68 -7.43 0.45
N LEU A 51 -0.88 -7.14 -0.58
CA LEU A 51 -0.30 -8.14 -1.46
C LEU A 51 0.53 -9.16 -0.66
N LYS A 52 1.42 -8.67 0.23
CA LYS A 52 2.24 -9.52 1.09
C LYS A 52 1.36 -10.45 1.92
N ARG A 53 0.42 -9.87 2.68
CA ARG A 53 -0.51 -10.60 3.53
C ARG A 53 -1.26 -11.69 2.75
N GLN A 54 -1.87 -11.34 1.63
CA GLN A 54 -2.63 -12.29 0.82
C GLN A 54 -1.74 -13.42 0.29
N SER A 55 -0.54 -13.08 -0.19
CA SER A 55 0.38 -14.07 -0.75
C SER A 55 1.01 -15.00 0.29
N ASP A 56 1.22 -14.52 1.52
CA ASP A 56 1.79 -15.28 2.63
C ASP A 56 0.74 -16.20 3.28
N THR A 57 -0.53 -15.74 3.31
CA THR A 57 -1.64 -16.50 3.90
C THR A 57 -2.41 -17.36 2.90
N ASN A 58 -1.96 -17.41 1.63
CA ASN A 58 -2.66 -18.07 0.53
C ASN A 58 -4.14 -17.65 0.44
N SER A 59 -4.41 -16.35 0.60
CA SER A 59 -5.76 -15.79 0.60
C SER A 59 -6.39 -15.89 -0.79
N MET A 60 -7.66 -16.32 -0.82
CA MET A 60 -8.52 -16.25 -2.00
C MET A 60 -8.64 -14.80 -2.52
N PRO A 61 -8.84 -14.59 -3.82
CA PRO A 61 -9.21 -15.60 -4.83
C PRO A 61 -8.02 -16.27 -5.52
N TRP A 62 -6.79 -15.80 -5.29
CA TRP A 62 -5.61 -16.32 -5.97
C TRP A 62 -5.05 -17.56 -5.28
N MET A 63 -4.65 -18.54 -6.09
CA MET A 63 -4.00 -19.78 -5.65
C MET A 63 -2.48 -19.56 -5.56
N TRP A 64 -2.04 -18.78 -4.57
CA TRP A 64 -0.65 -18.32 -4.43
C TRP A 64 0.35 -19.46 -4.34
N THR A 65 0.04 -20.49 -3.55
CA THR A 65 0.93 -21.66 -3.39
C THR A 65 1.16 -22.36 -4.72
N ASP A 66 0.10 -22.64 -5.48
CA ASP A 66 0.22 -23.28 -6.79
C ASP A 66 0.95 -22.41 -7.82
N MET A 67 0.70 -21.09 -7.78
CA MET A 67 1.39 -20.14 -8.66
C MET A 67 2.90 -20.11 -8.37
N LYS A 68 3.28 -20.03 -7.08
CA LYS A 68 4.68 -20.03 -6.63
C LYS A 68 5.37 -21.37 -6.90
N ALA A 69 4.63 -22.48 -6.84
CA ALA A 69 5.17 -23.80 -7.17
C ALA A 69 5.48 -23.94 -8.67
N ARG A 70 4.71 -23.31 -9.55
CA ARG A 70 4.96 -23.35 -11.01
C ARG A 70 6.02 -22.37 -11.46
N TYR A 71 6.00 -21.14 -10.94
CA TYR A 71 6.90 -20.08 -11.34
C TYR A 71 7.95 -19.84 -10.25
N SER A 72 9.15 -20.37 -10.47
CA SER A 72 10.24 -20.31 -9.49
C SER A 72 10.65 -18.88 -9.12
N ASP A 73 10.44 -17.90 -10.00
CA ASP A 73 10.73 -16.49 -9.79
C ASP A 73 9.58 -15.70 -9.14
N ALA A 74 8.40 -16.30 -8.98
CA ALA A 74 7.23 -15.59 -8.47
C ALA A 74 7.43 -15.03 -7.06
N GLN A 75 8.09 -15.78 -6.17
CA GLN A 75 8.34 -15.29 -4.81
C GLN A 75 9.28 -14.08 -4.81
N GLY A 76 10.30 -14.06 -5.67
CA GLY A 76 11.19 -12.91 -5.83
C GLY A 76 10.44 -11.66 -6.27
N ARG A 77 9.62 -11.79 -7.32
CA ARG A 77 8.79 -10.68 -7.82
C ARG A 77 7.79 -10.17 -6.79
N ILE A 78 7.14 -11.07 -6.05
CA ILE A 78 6.23 -10.70 -4.96
C ILE A 78 7.01 -9.94 -3.88
N ASN A 79 8.19 -10.41 -3.48
CA ASN A 79 9.00 -9.73 -2.48
C ASN A 79 9.40 -8.32 -2.93
N ASP A 80 9.81 -8.15 -4.19
CA ASP A 80 10.18 -6.84 -4.75
C ASP A 80 8.99 -5.88 -4.76
N LEU A 81 7.80 -6.35 -5.17
CA LEU A 81 6.58 -5.56 -5.13
C LEU A 81 6.14 -5.21 -3.70
N CYS A 82 6.43 -6.08 -2.73
CA CYS A 82 6.10 -5.89 -1.33
C CYS A 82 7.12 -5.03 -0.56
N ASN A 83 8.28 -4.72 -1.14
CA ASN A 83 9.31 -3.94 -0.48
C ASN A 83 8.89 -2.47 -0.38
N GLU A 84 8.57 -2.04 0.85
CA GLU A 84 8.11 -0.67 1.13
C GLU A 84 9.12 0.41 0.72
N SER A 85 10.41 0.10 0.79
CA SER A 85 11.49 1.04 0.41
C SER A 85 11.40 1.46 -1.06
N ASN A 86 10.79 0.64 -1.92
CA ASN A 86 10.60 0.97 -3.34
C ASN A 86 9.57 2.09 -3.57
N TYR A 87 8.83 2.50 -2.52
CA TYR A 87 7.77 3.51 -2.60
C TYR A 87 8.03 4.72 -1.71
N VAL A 88 9.24 4.84 -1.15
CA VAL A 88 9.66 6.02 -0.38
C VAL A 88 10.04 7.12 -1.35
N PHE A 89 9.56 8.34 -1.08
CA PHE A 89 9.96 9.55 -1.81
C PHE A 89 10.71 10.47 -0.86
N GLU A 90 11.82 11.03 -1.34
CA GLU A 90 12.57 12.04 -0.60
C GLU A 90 11.92 13.41 -0.80
N LEU A 91 11.64 14.10 0.32
CA LEU A 91 11.16 15.48 0.30
C LEU A 91 12.30 16.42 0.64
N ASN A 92 12.71 17.23 -0.33
CA ASN A 92 13.74 18.24 -0.16
C ASN A 92 13.10 19.62 0.06
N GLY A 93 13.64 20.40 1.00
CA GLY A 93 13.14 21.75 1.30
C GLY A 93 14.07 22.56 2.19
N GLN A 94 13.89 23.88 2.18
CA GLN A 94 14.59 24.78 3.09
C GLN A 94 13.65 25.18 4.23
N PHE A 95 14.03 24.85 5.46
CA PHE A 95 13.35 25.35 6.65
C PHE A 95 14.04 26.65 7.10
N ARG A 96 13.29 27.75 7.17
CA ARG A 96 13.75 29.00 7.78
C ARG A 96 12.95 29.24 9.04
N ASP A 97 13.64 29.21 10.16
CA ASP A 97 13.09 29.55 11.45
C ASP A 97 13.34 31.03 11.75
N VAL A 98 12.31 31.75 12.19
CA VAL A 98 12.38 33.17 12.58
C VAL A 98 11.70 33.32 13.92
N GLU A 99 12.51 33.23 14.99
CA GLU A 99 12.06 33.42 16.36
C GLU A 99 12.28 34.87 16.82
N GLY A 100 11.21 35.56 17.21
CA GLY A 100 11.28 36.87 17.86
C GLY A 100 11.59 36.75 19.34
N LYS A 101 12.68 37.37 19.81
CA LYS A 101 13.13 37.30 21.21
C LYS A 101 12.67 38.46 22.10
N GLN A 102 11.85 39.38 21.58
CA GLN A 102 11.54 40.62 22.30
C GLN A 102 10.29 40.45 23.19
N VAL A 103 10.51 40.64 24.50
CA VAL A 103 9.46 40.76 25.51
C VAL A 103 9.60 42.13 26.15
N ASP A 104 8.67 43.05 25.86
CA ASP A 104 8.64 44.38 26.47
C ASP A 104 7.75 44.39 27.71
N LEU A 105 8.35 44.67 28.88
CA LEU A 105 7.67 44.77 30.16
C LEU A 105 7.43 46.25 30.51
N HIS A 106 6.16 46.66 30.50
CA HIS A 106 5.75 48.00 30.90
C HIS A 106 5.17 47.99 32.32
N TRP A 107 5.88 48.58 33.26
CA TRP A 107 5.40 48.82 34.62
C TRP A 107 4.85 50.25 34.73
N LYS A 108 3.64 50.41 35.27
CA LYS A 108 3.08 51.71 35.65
C LYS A 108 3.05 51.81 37.18
N LYS A 109 3.49 52.95 37.72
CA LYS A 109 3.27 53.26 39.14
C LYS A 109 1.77 53.43 39.38
N ALA A 110 1.24 52.67 40.33
CA ALA A 110 -0.06 52.94 40.91
C ALA A 110 0.14 53.82 42.14
N GLU A 111 -0.59 54.93 42.24
CA GLU A 111 -0.64 55.71 43.47
C GLU A 111 -1.45 54.95 44.53
N LEU A 112 -0.87 54.79 45.71
CA LEU A 112 -1.56 54.20 46.86
C LEU A 112 -2.42 55.29 47.49
N VAL A 113 -3.74 55.19 47.32
CA VAL A 113 -4.70 56.02 48.05
C VAL A 113 -4.87 55.42 49.44
N ASN A 114 -4.21 56.01 50.44
CA ASN A 114 -4.47 55.67 51.83
C ASN A 114 -5.74 56.40 52.29
N HIS A 115 -6.82 55.65 52.52
CA HIS A 115 -7.97 56.14 53.26
C HIS A 115 -7.66 56.06 54.75
N ALA A 116 -7.33 57.21 55.34
CA ALA A 116 -7.23 57.41 56.78
C ALA A 116 -8.61 57.57 57.41
#